data_AF-A0A8I1K743-F1
#
_entry.id   AF-A0A8I1K743-F1
#
_cell.length_a   1.000
_cell.length_b   1.000
_cell.length_c   1.000
_cell.angle_alpha   90.00
_cell.angle_beta   90.00
_cell.angle_gamma   90.00
#
_symmetry.space_group_name_H-M   'P 1'
#
loop_
_entity.id
_entity.type
_entity.pdbx_description
1 polymer ?
#
loop_
_entity_poly.entity_id
_entity_poly.type
_entity_poly.pdbx_seq_one_letter_code
_entity_poly.pdbx_strand_id
1 'polypeptide(L)'
;MFDKWHQAFWKALTPDLVADEPARAATTLDDPVLAALGGASNVKSEQRVALTRIRVELEDVTRMDPQALRKAGVPGVMTLSGGVVHLVVGL
;
A
#
# COMPACT_ATOMS: atom_id res chain seq x y z
N MET A 1 8.15 -31.56 0.08
CA MET A 1 8.17 -31.70 -1.40
C MET A 1 6.83 -31.30 -2.04
N PHE A 2 5.70 -31.64 -1.42
CA PHE A 2 4.35 -31.31 -1.91
C PHE A 2 4.07 -29.80 -2.02
N ASP A 3 4.58 -29.00 -1.06
CA ASP A 3 4.34 -27.55 -1.03
C ASP A 3 4.92 -26.79 -2.22
N LYS A 4 6.09 -27.19 -2.73
CA LYS A 4 6.71 -26.55 -3.91
C LYS A 4 5.91 -26.79 -5.18
N TRP A 5 5.33 -27.99 -5.33
CA TRP A 5 4.47 -28.31 -6.47
C TRP A 5 3.13 -27.59 -6.39
N HIS A 6 2.58 -27.45 -5.20
CA HIS A 6 1.34 -26.71 -4.98
C HIS A 6 1.55 -25.20 -5.22
N GLN A 7 2.65 -24.61 -4.75
CA GLN A 7 3.03 -23.24 -5.06
C GLN A 7 3.23 -23.02 -6.57
N ALA A 8 3.95 -23.91 -7.25
CA ALA A 8 4.17 -23.80 -8.69
C ALA A 8 2.86 -23.94 -9.48
N PHE A 9 1.98 -24.83 -9.06
CA PHE A 9 0.66 -25.05 -9.65
C PHE A 9 -0.24 -23.82 -9.49
N TRP A 10 -0.33 -23.25 -8.28
CA TRP A 10 -1.09 -22.02 -8.03
C TRP A 10 -0.50 -20.81 -8.77
N LYS A 11 0.82 -20.72 -8.90
CA LYS A 11 1.48 -19.67 -9.71
C LYS A 11 1.18 -19.79 -11.20
N ALA A 12 1.03 -21.01 -11.72
CA ALA A 12 0.72 -21.25 -13.12
C ALA A 12 -0.76 -20.95 -13.46
N LEU A 13 -1.68 -21.27 -12.55
CA LEU A 13 -3.13 -21.06 -12.76
C LEU A 13 -3.56 -19.62 -12.48
N THR A 14 -2.94 -18.99 -11.49
CA THR A 14 -3.29 -17.64 -11.04
C THR A 14 -2.00 -16.88 -10.76
N PRO A 15 -1.28 -16.47 -11.82
CA PRO A 15 -0.02 -15.74 -11.66
C PRO A 15 -0.19 -14.45 -10.84
N ASP A 16 -1.37 -13.83 -10.89
CA ASP A 16 -1.73 -12.63 -10.11
C ASP A 16 -2.13 -12.90 -8.64
N LEU A 17 -2.37 -14.15 -8.22
CA LEU A 17 -2.79 -14.47 -6.83
C LEU A 17 -1.62 -14.84 -5.91
N VAL A 18 -0.42 -15.05 -6.44
CA VAL A 18 0.77 -15.22 -5.62
C VAL A 18 1.23 -13.84 -5.19
N ALA A 19 1.19 -13.55 -3.89
CA ALA A 19 1.68 -12.28 -3.36
C ALA A 19 3.14 -12.08 -3.80
N ASP A 20 3.38 -11.07 -4.65
CA ASP A 20 4.71 -10.58 -4.91
C ASP A 20 5.30 -10.13 -3.58
N GLU A 21 6.43 -10.73 -3.17
CA GLU A 21 7.24 -10.15 -2.11
C GLU A 21 7.70 -8.78 -2.61
N PRO A 22 7.31 -7.67 -1.96
CA PRO A 22 7.64 -6.37 -2.47
C PRO A 22 9.15 -6.17 -2.29
N ALA A 23 9.91 -6.29 -3.37
CA ALA A 23 11.16 -5.58 -3.50
C ALA A 23 10.84 -4.10 -3.22
N ARG A 24 11.62 -3.46 -2.32
CA ARG A 24 11.38 -2.07 -1.91
C ARG A 24 11.60 -1.13 -3.11
N ALA A 25 10.58 -1.01 -3.95
CA ALA A 25 10.52 -0.03 -5.01
C ALA A 25 10.47 1.36 -4.39
N ALA A 26 11.02 2.34 -5.10
CA ALA A 26 10.83 3.74 -4.74
C ALA A 26 9.33 4.03 -4.64
N THR A 27 8.93 4.79 -3.62
CA THR A 27 7.52 5.11 -3.39
C THR A 27 6.94 5.80 -4.63
N THR A 28 5.71 5.45 -5.00
CA THR A 28 5.01 6.08 -6.14
C THR A 28 4.08 7.21 -5.69
N LEU A 29 4.11 7.54 -4.40
CA LEU A 29 3.33 8.60 -3.78
C LEU A 29 3.95 9.97 -4.07
N ASP A 30 3.10 10.93 -4.41
CA ASP A 30 3.50 12.33 -4.57
C ASP A 30 3.98 12.94 -3.24
N ASP A 31 4.88 13.93 -3.30
CA ASP A 31 5.44 14.59 -2.11
C ASP A 31 4.39 15.11 -1.10
N PRO A 32 3.26 15.73 -1.53
CA PRO A 32 2.23 16.18 -0.59
C PRO A 32 1.54 15.01 0.13
N VAL A 33 1.40 13.86 -0.54
CA VAL A 33 0.84 12.63 0.06
C VAL A 33 1.82 12.07 1.08
N LEU A 34 3.11 11.99 0.74
CA LEU A 34 4.15 11.55 1.68
C LEU A 34 4.22 12.45 2.91
N ALA A 35 4.19 13.77 2.74
CA ALA A 35 4.17 14.70 3.86
C ALA A 35 2.95 14.49 4.76
N ALA A 36 1.77 14.30 4.17
CA ALA A 36 0.53 14.04 4.90
C ALA A 36 0.51 12.66 5.58
N LEU A 37 1.29 11.69 5.12
CA LEU A 37 1.51 10.41 5.81
C LEU A 37 2.52 10.51 6.96
N GLY A 38 3.06 11.70 7.25
CA GLY A 38 4.10 11.88 8.28
C GLY A 38 5.53 11.75 7.75
N GLY A 39 5.72 11.78 6.43
CA GLY A 39 7.00 11.70 5.73
C GLY A 39 7.38 10.29 5.30
N ALA A 40 8.37 10.18 4.39
CA ALA A 40 8.83 8.91 3.84
C ALA A 40 9.33 7.91 4.90
N SER A 41 9.89 8.40 6.01
CA SER A 41 10.32 7.56 7.13
C SER A 41 9.17 6.90 7.88
N ASN A 42 7.93 7.37 7.70
CA ASN A 42 6.74 6.76 8.30
C ASN A 42 6.15 5.65 7.43
N VAL A 43 6.61 5.47 6.18
CA VAL A 43 6.08 4.47 5.24
C VAL A 43 6.99 3.24 5.20
N LYS A 44 6.47 2.10 5.67
CA LYS A 44 7.15 0.80 5.62
C LYS A 44 7.09 0.19 4.24
N SER A 45 5.88 0.14 3.70
CA SER A 45 5.58 -0.49 2.41
C SER A 45 4.43 0.23 1.72
N GLU A 46 4.45 0.16 0.40
CA GLU A 46 3.41 0.68 -0.48
C GLU A 46 3.08 -0.41 -1.51
N GLN A 47 1.80 -0.66 -1.74
CA GLN A 47 1.34 -1.61 -2.74
C GLN A 47 0.06 -1.10 -3.41
N ARG A 48 0.06 -1.03 -4.74
CA ARG A 48 -1.18 -0.81 -5.49
C ARG A 48 -2.00 -2.10 -5.49
N VAL A 49 -3.10 -2.10 -4.75
CA VAL A 49 -3.96 -3.28 -4.55
C VAL A 49 -5.25 -3.22 -5.38
N ALA A 50 -5.53 -2.09 -6.02
CA ALA A 50 -6.59 -1.94 -7.02
C ALA A 50 -6.30 -0.75 -7.95
N LEU A 51 -7.12 -0.57 -8.99
CA LEU A 51 -7.03 0.56 -9.93
C LEU A 51 -6.97 1.92 -9.22
N THR A 52 -7.80 2.10 -8.20
CA THR A 52 -7.88 3.35 -7.43
C THR A 52 -7.47 3.19 -5.97
N ARG A 53 -6.79 2.11 -5.59
CA ARG A 53 -6.35 1.90 -4.20
C ARG A 53 -4.86 1.59 -4.09
N ILE A 54 -4.21 2.38 -3.25
CA ILE A 54 -2.87 2.10 -2.73
C ILE A 54 -3.02 1.71 -1.26
N ARG A 55 -2.45 0.57 -0.89
CA ARG A 55 -2.26 0.15 0.49
C ARG A 55 -0.88 0.61 0.94
N VAL A 56 -0.83 1.31 2.05
CA VAL A 56 0.41 1.71 2.72
C VAL A 56 0.42 1.11 4.11
N GLU A 57 1.57 0.59 4.52
CA GLU A 57 1.81 0.24 5.91
C GLU A 57 2.65 1.35 6.55
N LEU A 58 2.18 1.87 7.69
CA LEU A 58 2.85 2.95 8.41
C LEU A 58 3.61 2.43 9.63
N GLU A 59 4.68 3.12 9.99
CA GLU A 59 5.35 2.97 11.29
C GLU A 59 4.43 3.46 12.42
N ASP A 60 3.83 4.63 12.25
CA ASP A 60 2.93 5.23 13.22
C ASP A 60 1.78 5.97 12.51
N VAL A 61 0.56 5.44 12.66
CA VAL A 61 -0.66 6.01 12.07
C VAL A 61 -1.02 7.36 12.68
N THR A 62 -0.57 7.67 13.90
CA THR A 62 -0.90 8.94 14.57
C THR A 62 -0.21 10.15 13.93
N ARG A 63 0.84 9.92 13.13
CA ARG A 63 1.55 10.96 12.34
C ARG A 63 0.83 11.33 11.03
N MET A 64 -0.22 10.60 10.66
CA MET A 64 -0.99 10.84 9.44
C MET A 64 -1.94 12.02 9.63
N ASP A 65 -2.04 12.89 8.63
CA ASP A 65 -3.02 13.98 8.53
C ASP A 65 -4.07 13.68 7.44
N PRO A 66 -5.28 13.21 7.82
CA PRO A 66 -6.35 12.93 6.86
C PRO A 66 -6.87 14.15 6.10
N GLN A 67 -6.72 15.35 6.65
CA GLN A 67 -7.16 16.58 6.00
C GLN A 67 -6.15 17.00 4.92
N ALA A 68 -4.85 16.89 5.21
CA ALA A 68 -3.80 17.11 4.23
C ALA A 68 -3.86 16.07 3.10
N LEU A 69 -4.12 14.80 3.41
CA LEU A 69 -4.33 13.75 2.40
C LEU A 69 -5.45 14.11 1.41
N ARG A 70 -6.60 14.59 1.91
CA ARG A 70 -7.69 15.06 1.05
C ARG A 70 -7.27 16.22 0.15
N LYS A 71 -6.54 17.21 0.68
CA LYS A 71 -6.01 18.34 -0.10
C LYS A 71 -4.99 17.90 -1.14
N ALA A 72 -4.25 16.84 -0.86
CA ALA A 72 -3.26 16.23 -1.75
C ALA A 72 -3.89 15.31 -2.83
N GLY A 73 -5.21 15.26 -2.94
CA GLY A 73 -5.88 14.45 -3.98
C GLY A 73 -6.19 13.01 -3.56
N VAL A 74 -6.17 12.70 -2.26
CA VAL A 74 -6.62 11.41 -1.71
C VAL A 74 -8.03 11.57 -1.13
N PRO A 75 -9.10 11.40 -1.93
CA PRO A 75 -10.48 11.66 -1.50
C PRO A 75 -10.97 10.74 -0.37
N GLY A 76 -10.36 9.56 -0.21
CA GLY A 76 -10.78 8.56 0.77
C GLY A 76 -9.60 7.88 1.45
N VAL A 77 -9.73 7.67 2.76
CA VAL A 77 -8.74 6.97 3.59
C VAL A 77 -9.48 5.95 4.45
N MET A 78 -8.99 4.72 4.50
CA MET A 78 -9.47 3.66 5.39
C MET A 78 -8.32 3.11 6.20
N THR A 79 -8.37 3.26 7.53
CA THR A 79 -7.39 2.71 8.47
C THR A 79 -7.82 1.33 8.93
N LEU A 80 -6.90 0.36 8.90
CA LEU A 80 -7.07 -0.99 9.42
C LEU A 80 -6.15 -1.19 10.63
N SER A 81 -6.31 -2.32 11.31
CA SER A 81 -5.40 -2.71 12.39
C SER A 81 -3.97 -2.90 11.88
N GLY A 82 -2.99 -2.79 12.79
CA GLY A 82 -1.58 -3.05 12.48
C GLY A 82 -0.88 -1.98 11.63
N GLY A 83 -1.43 -0.77 11.54
CA GLY A 83 -0.78 0.33 10.83
C GLY A 83 -1.05 0.37 9.33
N VAL A 84 -1.96 -0.47 8.82
CA VAL A 84 -2.31 -0.52 7.40
C VAL A 84 -3.34 0.55 7.08
N VAL A 85 -3.10 1.31 6.02
CA VAL A 85 -3.96 2.38 5.52
C VAL A 85 -4.23 2.17 4.04
N HIS A 86 -5.48 2.26 3.61
CA HIS A 86 -5.84 2.29 2.19
C HIS A 86 -6.12 3.72 1.78
N LEU A 87 -5.43 4.18 0.75
CA LEU A 87 -5.62 5.46 0.09
C LEU A 87 -6.40 5.23 -1.19
N VAL A 88 -7.49 5.98 -1.37
CA VAL A 88 -8.19 6.04 -2.66
C VAL A 88 -7.52 7.12 -3.50
N VAL A 89 -7.01 6.73 -4.67
CA VAL A 89 -6.28 7.61 -5.60
C VAL A 89 -6.83 7.45 -7.02
N GLY A 90 -6.92 8.52 -7.81
CA GLY A 90 -7.34 8.45 -9.22
C GLY A 90 -8.85 8.45 -9.47
N LEU A 91 -9.59 9.39 -8.85
CA LEU A 91 -10.94 9.80 -9.27
C LEU A 91 -10.85 11.04 -10.15
#